data_AF-A8U298-F1
#
_entry.id   AF-A8U298-F1
#
_cell.length_a   1.000
_cell.length_b   1.000
_cell.length_c   1.000
_cell.angle_alpha   90.00
_cell.angle_beta   90.00
_cell.angle_gamma   90.00
#
_symmetry.space_group_name_H-M   'P 1'
#
loop_
_entity.id
_entity.type
_entity.pdbx_description
1 polymer ?
#
loop_
_entity_poly.entity_id
_entity_poly.type
_entity_poly.pdbx_seq_one_letter_code
_entity_poly.pdbx_strand_id
1 'polypeptide(L)'
;MRAASRPIARFLQKSDQPALIGQGAAERAWRTALAAMLVARHLERPVDLLRVLEMIVVQAIEAPADEIRTALDPDNGLHAFGLLLELDNAGTSEARLVQSLGALMDGSAVQTHDGFLTALRDAMVDAGALHRIG
;
A
#
# COMPACT_ATOMS: atom_id res chain seq x y z
N MET A 1 35.22 -19.35 34.67
CA MET A 1 35.19 -18.30 33.62
C MET A 1 34.04 -18.60 32.67
N ARG A 2 33.22 -17.57 32.37
CA ARG A 2 31.85 -17.65 31.83
C ARG A 2 31.82 -18.01 30.34
N ALA A 3 30.99 -19.01 29.99
CA ALA A 3 30.47 -19.23 28.65
C ALA A 3 29.13 -18.50 28.52
N ALA A 4 29.09 -17.35 27.85
CA ALA A 4 27.84 -16.61 27.58
C ALA A 4 28.00 -15.61 26.41
N SER A 5 28.18 -16.11 25.18
CA SER A 5 28.19 -15.26 23.97
C SER A 5 27.42 -15.84 22.78
N ARG A 6 26.44 -16.71 23.03
CA ARG A 6 25.60 -17.31 21.97
C ARG A 6 24.20 -16.70 21.71
N PRO A 7 23.61 -15.80 22.53
CA PRO A 7 22.27 -15.28 22.21
C PRO A 7 22.27 -14.17 21.14
N ILE A 8 23.33 -13.35 21.06
CA ILE A 8 23.38 -12.21 20.12
C ILE A 8 23.56 -12.67 18.67
N ALA A 9 24.35 -13.71 18.42
CA ALA A 9 24.53 -14.26 17.07
C ALA A 9 23.21 -14.78 16.47
N ARG A 10 22.32 -15.31 17.31
CA ARG A 10 20.99 -15.78 16.88
C ARG A 10 20.03 -14.63 16.58
N PHE A 11 20.17 -13.50 17.27
CA PHE A 11 19.43 -12.27 16.97
C PHE A 11 19.89 -11.65 15.65
N LEU A 12 21.19 -11.66 15.38
CA LEU A 12 21.74 -11.16 14.11
C LEU A 12 21.43 -12.06 12.92
N GLN A 13 21.26 -13.38 13.13
CA GLN A 13 20.85 -14.31 12.08
C GLN A 13 19.37 -14.17 11.68
N LYS A 14 18.52 -13.59 12.54
CA LYS A 14 17.12 -13.29 12.20
C LYS A 14 16.99 -12.07 11.28
N SER A 15 18.00 -11.20 11.26
CA SER A 15 18.08 -10.02 10.38
C SER A 15 18.39 -10.36 8.91
N ASP A 16 18.68 -11.62 8.59
CA ASP A 16 18.93 -12.10 7.22
C ASP A 16 17.66 -12.63 6.53
N GLN A 17 16.50 -12.56 7.19
CA GLN A 17 15.23 -12.64 6.46
C GLN A 17 15.11 -11.33 5.66
N PRO A 18 14.92 -11.37 4.33
CA PRO A 18 14.56 -10.15 3.62
C PRO A 18 13.32 -9.61 4.31
N ALA A 19 13.38 -8.38 4.81
CA ALA A 19 12.18 -7.76 5.33
C ALA A 19 11.15 -7.81 4.20
N LEU A 20 10.06 -8.55 4.41
CA LEU A 20 8.97 -8.68 3.44
C LEU A 20 8.42 -7.31 3.01
N ILE A 21 8.71 -6.26 3.80
CA ILE A 21 8.45 -4.87 3.50
C ILE A 21 9.78 -4.11 3.66
N GLY A 22 10.37 -3.62 2.56
CA GLY A 22 11.51 -2.71 2.61
C GLY A 22 11.16 -1.41 3.35
N GLN A 23 12.14 -0.76 3.99
CA GLN A 23 11.90 0.47 4.77
C GLN A 23 11.24 1.59 3.93
N GLY A 24 11.58 1.69 2.65
CA GLY A 24 10.93 2.61 1.71
C GLY A 24 9.49 2.22 1.34
N ALA A 25 9.19 0.92 1.22
CA ALA A 25 7.84 0.43 0.98
C ALA A 25 6.92 0.64 2.18
N ALA A 26 7.42 0.38 3.40
CA ALA A 26 6.73 0.71 4.64
C ALA A 26 6.44 2.21 4.72
N GLU A 27 7.44 3.05 4.38
CA GLU A 27 7.28 4.49 4.39
C GLU A 27 6.18 4.97 3.43
N ARG A 28 6.21 4.44 2.21
CA ARG A 28 5.20 4.72 1.19
C ARG A 28 3.81 4.30 1.64
N ALA A 29 3.65 3.08 2.16
CA ALA A 29 2.36 2.58 2.61
C ALA A 29 1.75 3.42 3.72
N TRP A 30 2.50 3.84 4.74
CA TRP A 30 1.89 4.66 5.81
C TRP A 30 1.44 6.03 5.29
N ARG A 31 2.21 6.66 4.37
CA ARG A 31 1.80 7.94 3.76
C ARG A 31 0.55 7.76 2.91
N THR A 32 0.49 6.70 2.09
CA THR A 32 -0.67 6.38 1.28
C THR A 32 -1.90 6.08 2.15
N ALA A 33 -1.74 5.36 3.26
CA ALA A 33 -2.82 5.08 4.20
C ALA A 33 -3.36 6.35 4.87
N LEU A 34 -2.49 7.26 5.32
CA LEU A 34 -2.91 8.55 5.86
C LEU A 34 -3.68 9.37 4.81
N ALA A 35 -3.18 9.42 3.57
CA ALA A 35 -3.87 10.11 2.47
C ALA A 35 -5.24 9.49 2.20
N ALA A 36 -5.35 8.16 2.17
CA ALA A 36 -6.61 7.44 1.97
C ALA A 36 -7.63 7.79 3.06
N MET A 37 -7.23 7.80 4.34
CA MET A 37 -8.11 8.19 5.45
C MET A 37 -8.60 9.63 5.35
N LEU A 38 -7.75 10.55 4.88
CA LEU A 38 -8.12 11.95 4.68
C LEU A 38 -9.07 12.12 3.49
N VAL A 39 -8.82 11.42 2.38
CA VAL A 39 -9.57 11.57 1.13
C VAL A 39 -10.89 10.80 1.14
N ALA A 40 -10.97 9.65 1.80
CA ALA A 40 -12.14 8.75 1.76
C ALA A 40 -13.46 9.46 2.12
N ARG A 41 -13.42 10.43 3.05
CA ARG A 41 -14.58 11.22 3.47
C ARG A 41 -15.04 12.29 2.46
N HIS A 42 -14.21 12.57 1.46
CA HIS A 42 -14.43 13.56 0.42
C HIS A 42 -14.78 12.93 -0.93
N LEU A 43 -14.86 11.60 -0.99
CA LEU A 43 -15.27 10.90 -2.20
C LEU A 43 -16.78 10.98 -2.38
N GLU A 44 -17.23 11.28 -3.60
CA GLU A 44 -18.66 11.27 -3.96
C GLU A 44 -19.30 9.89 -3.78
N ARG A 45 -18.52 8.82 -4.00
CA ARG A 45 -18.94 7.44 -3.76
C ARG A 45 -18.23 6.90 -2.52
N PRO A 46 -18.97 6.31 -1.56
CA PRO A 46 -18.34 5.67 -0.42
C PRO A 46 -17.50 4.50 -0.90
N VAL A 47 -16.24 4.46 -0.45
CA VAL A 47 -15.35 3.32 -0.62
C VAL A 47 -15.25 2.56 0.70
N ASP A 48 -14.98 1.26 0.63
CA ASP A 48 -14.63 0.50 1.82
C ASP A 48 -13.21 0.86 2.29
N LEU A 49 -13.12 1.77 3.26
CA LEU A 49 -11.83 2.23 3.80
C LEU A 49 -11.01 1.09 4.41
N LEU A 50 -11.65 0.10 5.04
CA LEU A 50 -10.91 -1.03 5.61
C LEU A 50 -10.23 -1.82 4.49
N ARG A 51 -10.97 -2.11 3.41
CA ARG A 51 -10.43 -2.77 2.22
C ARG A 51 -9.30 -1.98 1.57
N VAL A 52 -9.43 -0.65 1.47
CA VAL A 52 -8.37 0.24 0.97
C VAL A 52 -7.10 0.13 1.81
N LEU A 53 -7.22 0.11 3.13
CA LEU A 53 -6.08 -0.04 4.04
C LEU A 53 -5.43 -1.42 3.91
N GLU A 54 -6.21 -2.49 3.77
CA GLU A 54 -5.70 -3.84 3.51
C GLU A 54 -4.91 -3.90 2.20
N MET A 55 -5.45 -3.33 1.12
CA MET A 55 -4.77 -3.24 -0.17
C MET A 55 -3.42 -2.51 -0.06
N ILE A 56 -3.36 -1.39 0.66
CA ILE A 56 -2.13 -0.61 0.85
C ILE A 56 -1.08 -1.44 1.61
N VAL A 57 -1.48 -2.16 2.65
CA VAL A 57 -0.57 -3.01 3.43
C VAL A 57 -0.04 -4.16 2.59
N VAL A 58 -0.91 -4.83 1.84
CA VAL A 58 -0.53 -5.96 1.00
C VAL A 58 0.36 -5.51 -0.16
N GLN A 59 0.12 -4.35 -0.77
CA GLN A 59 0.96 -3.78 -1.83
C GLN A 59 2.38 -3.46 -1.35
N ALA A 60 2.58 -3.15 -0.07
CA ALA A 60 3.90 -2.89 0.49
C ALA A 60 4.73 -4.15 0.72
N ILE A 61 4.14 -5.34 0.55
CA ILE A 61 4.87 -6.59 0.60
C ILE A 61 5.67 -6.73 -0.71
N GLU A 62 7.00 -6.61 -0.61
CA GLU A 62 7.94 -6.69 -1.74
C GLU A 62 8.25 -8.16 -2.08
N ALA A 63 7.20 -8.95 -2.32
CA ALA A 63 7.31 -10.36 -2.72
C ALA A 63 6.32 -10.68 -3.86
N PRO A 64 6.62 -11.68 -4.71
CA PRO A 64 5.67 -12.17 -5.71
C PRO A 64 4.35 -12.62 -5.08
N ALA A 65 3.22 -12.37 -5.76
CA ALA A 65 1.89 -12.67 -5.22
C ALA A 65 1.72 -14.16 -4.83
N ASP A 66 2.28 -15.07 -5.62
CA ASP A 66 2.28 -16.51 -5.31
C ASP A 66 3.09 -16.85 -4.06
N GLU A 67 4.20 -16.13 -3.81
CA GLU A 67 5.01 -16.31 -2.62
C GLU A 67 4.24 -15.87 -1.38
N ILE A 68 3.59 -14.70 -1.44
CA ILE A 68 2.73 -14.16 -0.36
C ILE A 68 1.61 -15.14 -0.03
N ARG A 69 0.94 -15.68 -1.05
CA ARG A 69 -0.14 -16.66 -0.90
C ARG A 69 0.29 -17.90 -0.13
N THR A 70 1.52 -18.35 -0.31
CA THR A 70 2.05 -19.57 0.33
C THR A 70 2.73 -19.31 1.68
N ALA A 71 3.15 -18.07 1.94
CA ALA A 71 3.85 -17.68 3.17
C ALA A 71 2.90 -17.40 4.35
N LEU A 72 1.65 -17.05 4.07
CA LEU A 72 0.61 -16.80 5.07
C LEU A 72 -0.23 -18.06 5.33
N ASP A 73 -1.03 -18.04 6.40
CA ASP A 73 -2.05 -19.07 6.58
C ASP A 73 -3.05 -19.08 5.40
N PRO A 74 -3.72 -20.21 5.11
CA PRO A 74 -4.47 -20.37 3.86
C PRO A 74 -5.52 -19.29 3.61
N ASP A 75 -6.20 -18.82 4.67
CA ASP A 75 -7.26 -17.83 4.55
C ASP A 75 -6.68 -16.45 4.25
N ASN A 76 -5.66 -16.03 4.99
CA ASN A 76 -5.00 -14.74 4.77
C ASN A 76 -4.18 -14.71 3.48
N GLY A 77 -3.57 -15.83 3.07
CA GLY A 77 -2.83 -15.96 1.82
C GLY A 77 -3.73 -15.84 0.59
N LEU A 78 -4.91 -16.46 0.62
CA LEU A 78 -5.91 -16.31 -0.44
C LEU A 78 -6.49 -14.89 -0.49
N HIS A 79 -6.76 -14.29 0.66
CA HIS A 79 -7.25 -12.91 0.75
C HIS A 79 -6.24 -11.91 0.18
N ALA A 80 -4.99 -11.96 0.62
CA ALA A 80 -3.92 -11.08 0.16
C ALA A 80 -3.68 -11.24 -1.36
N PHE A 81 -3.66 -12.47 -1.86
CA PHE A 81 -3.54 -12.73 -3.30
C PHE A 81 -4.70 -12.12 -4.10
N GLY A 82 -5.94 -12.25 -3.60
CA GLY A 82 -7.11 -11.62 -4.20
C GLY A 82 -7.01 -10.09 -4.27
N LEU A 83 -6.53 -9.46 -3.19
CA LEU A 83 -6.30 -8.01 -3.17
C LEU A 83 -5.21 -7.57 -4.15
N LEU A 84 -4.12 -8.33 -4.30
CA LEU A 84 -3.06 -8.03 -5.27
C LEU A 84 -3.56 -8.13 -6.71
N LEU A 85 -4.30 -9.18 -7.05
CA LEU A 85 -4.89 -9.31 -8.38
C LEU A 85 -5.88 -8.18 -8.68
N GLU A 86 -6.65 -7.74 -7.69
CA GLU A 86 -7.58 -6.64 -7.84
C GLU A 86 -6.85 -5.30 -8.06
N LEU A 87 -5.75 -5.08 -7.32
CA LEU A 87 -4.86 -3.96 -7.52
C LEU A 87 -4.27 -3.97 -8.92
N ASP A 88 -3.71 -5.08 -9.39
CA ASP A 88 -3.09 -5.17 -10.72
C ASP A 88 -4.07 -4.83 -11.85
N ASN A 89 -5.35 -5.17 -11.68
CA ASN A 89 -6.38 -4.94 -12.68
C ASN A 89 -7.13 -3.61 -12.52
N ALA A 90 -6.90 -2.86 -11.44
CA ALA A 90 -7.65 -1.64 -11.11
C ALA A 90 -9.19 -1.79 -11.21
N GLY A 91 -9.69 -2.98 -10.83
CA GLY A 91 -11.08 -3.40 -11.12
C GLY A 91 -12.14 -2.68 -10.31
N THR A 92 -11.80 -2.20 -9.12
CA THR A 92 -12.70 -1.55 -8.15
C THR A 92 -12.32 -0.10 -7.90
N SER A 93 -13.23 0.65 -7.27
CA SER A 93 -12.95 2.04 -6.89
C SER A 93 -11.89 2.11 -5.78
N GLU A 94 -11.83 1.11 -4.90
CA GLU A 94 -10.81 0.93 -3.87
C GLU A 94 -9.43 0.74 -4.51
N ALA A 95 -9.31 -0.20 -5.46
CA ALA A 95 -8.04 -0.46 -6.15
C ALA A 95 -7.55 0.76 -6.93
N ARG A 96 -8.46 1.45 -7.62
CA ARG A 96 -8.15 2.71 -8.32
C ARG A 96 -7.66 3.78 -7.35
N LEU A 97 -8.35 3.98 -6.23
CA LEU A 97 -7.93 4.94 -5.21
C LEU A 97 -6.52 4.64 -4.68
N VAL A 98 -6.22 3.38 -4.38
CA VAL A 98 -4.89 2.96 -3.90
C VAL A 98 -3.81 3.24 -4.94
N GLN A 99 -4.03 2.90 -6.21
CA GLN A 99 -3.08 3.18 -7.28
C GLN A 99 -2.86 4.68 -7.47
N SER A 100 -3.93 5.48 -7.51
CA SER A 100 -3.83 6.92 -7.72
C SER A 100 -3.12 7.62 -6.56
N LEU A 101 -3.39 7.21 -5.32
CA LEU A 101 -2.67 7.73 -4.15
C LEU A 101 -1.22 7.25 -4.10
N GLY A 102 -0.95 5.99 -4.45
CA GLY A 102 0.41 5.46 -4.55
C GLY A 102 1.26 6.26 -5.54
N ALA A 103 0.73 6.51 -6.74
CA ALA A 103 1.38 7.32 -7.77
C ALA A 103 1.64 8.77 -7.30
N LEU A 104 0.66 9.37 -6.59
CA LEU A 104 0.81 10.70 -6.00
C LEU A 104 1.95 10.74 -4.96
N MET A 105 2.04 9.71 -4.11
CA MET A 105 3.04 9.62 -3.04
C MET A 105 4.45 9.28 -3.56
N ASP A 106 4.58 8.70 -4.75
CA ASP A 106 5.85 8.37 -5.38
C ASP A 106 6.56 9.55 -6.05
N GLY A 107 5.97 10.75 -5.97
CA GLY A 107 6.70 12.00 -6.17
C GLY A 107 6.94 12.40 -7.62
N SER A 108 6.34 11.74 -8.61
CA SER A 108 6.48 12.17 -10.01
C SER A 108 5.75 13.48 -10.34
N ALA A 109 4.86 13.97 -9.45
CA ALA A 109 3.99 15.12 -9.71
C ALA A 109 4.09 16.26 -8.67
N VAL A 110 4.89 16.11 -7.62
CA VAL A 110 4.81 17.00 -6.43
C VAL A 110 6.12 17.75 -6.20
N GLN A 111 6.41 18.73 -7.06
CA GLN A 111 7.48 19.72 -6.79
C GLN A 111 6.93 21.04 -6.23
N THR A 112 5.60 21.24 -6.27
CA THR A 112 4.92 22.44 -5.78
C THR A 112 3.60 22.09 -5.09
N HIS A 113 3.14 22.96 -4.19
CA HIS A 113 1.84 22.82 -3.50
C HIS A 113 0.66 22.72 -4.48
N ASP A 114 0.68 23.53 -5.54
CA ASP A 114 -0.35 23.49 -6.59
C ASP A 114 -0.29 22.21 -7.44
N GLY A 115 0.91 21.68 -7.67
CA GLY A 115 1.10 20.38 -8.35
C GLY A 115 0.52 19.23 -7.54
N PHE A 116 0.69 19.26 -6.21
CA PHE A 116 0.08 18.29 -5.30
C PHE A 116 -1.44 18.32 -5.36
N LEU A 117 -2.06 19.50 -5.26
CA LEU A 117 -3.53 19.63 -5.28
C LEU A 117 -4.12 19.22 -6.62
N THR A 118 -3.43 19.52 -7.73
CA THR A 118 -3.85 19.09 -9.07
C THR A 118 -3.78 17.57 -9.22
N ALA A 119 -2.66 16.97 -8.82
CA ALA A 119 -2.49 15.51 -8.90
C ALA A 119 -3.44 14.78 -7.93
N LEU A 120 -3.72 15.35 -6.75
CA LEU A 120 -4.72 14.84 -5.83
C LEU A 120 -6.13 14.88 -6.43
N ARG A 121 -6.51 16.00 -7.06
CA ARG A 121 -7.80 16.11 -7.75
C ARG A 121 -7.91 15.09 -8.87
N ASP A 122 -6.88 14.95 -9.70
CA ASP A 122 -6.89 14.02 -10.83
C ASP A 122 -6.95 12.56 -10.34
N ALA A 123 -6.24 12.23 -9.25
CA ALA A 123 -6.37 10.95 -8.54
C ALA A 123 -7.80 10.70 -8.04
N MET A 124 -8.46 11.71 -7.49
CA MET A 124 -9.85 11.62 -7.07
C MET A 124 -10.81 11.45 -8.26
N VAL A 125 -10.57 12.13 -9.39
CA VAL A 125 -11.37 11.94 -10.62
C VAL A 125 -11.22 10.53 -11.16
N ASP A 126 -10.01 10.00 -11.25
CA ASP A 126 -9.74 8.64 -11.75
C ASP A 126 -10.30 7.54 -10.83
N ALA A 127 -10.34 7.79 -9.52
CA ALA A 127 -11.06 6.93 -8.57
C ALA A 127 -12.59 6.98 -8.72
N GLY A 128 -13.11 7.87 -9.59
CA GLY A 128 -14.54 8.06 -9.86
C GLY A 128 -15.22 8.98 -8.84
N ALA A 129 -14.48 9.92 -8.24
CA ALA A 129 -14.93 10.75 -7.13
C ALA A 129 -15.23 12.21 -7.48
N LEU A 130 -14.97 12.64 -8.72
CA LEU A 130 -15.34 13.95 -9.25
C LEU A 130 -15.70 13.80 -10.73
N HIS A 131 -16.78 14.44 -11.19
CA HIS A 131 -17.10 14.51 -12.62
C HIS A 131 -15.98 15.26 -13.37
N ARG A 132 -15.60 14.80 -14.57
CA ARG A 132 -14.86 15.65 -15.54
C ARG A 132 -15.71 16.89 -15.76
N ILE A 133 -15.32 18.01 -15.19
CA ILE A 133 -15.82 19.31 -15.62
C ILE A 133 -14.95 19.67 -16.82
N GLY A 134 -15.58 19.69 -17.99
CA GLY A 134 -14.95 20.14 -19.25
C GLY A 134 -14.71 21.64 -19.25
#